data_AF-A0AAU4KY21-F1
#
_entry.id   AF-A0AAU4KY21-F1
#
_cell.length_a   1.000
_cell.length_b   1.000
_cell.length_c   1.000
_cell.angle_alpha   90.00
_cell.angle_beta   90.00
_cell.angle_gamma   90.00
#
_symmetry.space_group_name_H-M   'P 1'
#
loop_
_entity.id
_entity.type
_entity.pdbx_description
1 polymer ?
#
loop_
_entity_poly.entity_id
_entity_poly.type
_entity_poly.pdbx_seq_one_letter_code
_entity_poly.pdbx_strand_id
1 'polypeptide(L)'
;MGQIDFADLMDFLGARIAEDEAAAKALKSSKSENVARLRDRVRADAEAKRRLMDWVEEMPRRAMANEARSRWQAFGGEVYGDQSLRLRSPVIFELVAAYAGHPDFRPEWKGLVGELKGEAAKPDGA
;
A
#
# COMPACT_ATOMS: atom_id res chain seq x y z
N MET A 1 -17.21 14.64 -4.08
CA MET A 1 -16.32 13.46 -4.10
C MET A 1 -16.05 13.11 -2.65
N GLY A 2 -16.31 11.87 -2.23
CA GLY A 2 -15.98 11.44 -0.87
C GLY A 2 -14.46 11.56 -0.68
N GLN A 3 -14.03 12.15 0.42
CA GLN A 3 -12.62 12.24 0.75
C GLN A 3 -12.11 10.80 0.97
N ILE A 4 -11.18 10.36 0.12
CA ILE A 4 -10.54 9.06 0.30
C ILE A 4 -9.62 9.20 1.50
N ASP A 5 -9.96 8.52 2.60
CA ASP A 5 -9.11 8.49 3.77
C ASP A 5 -7.97 7.48 3.57
N PHE A 6 -6.74 7.95 3.69
CA PHE A 6 -5.54 7.12 3.59
C PHE A 6 -5.49 6.06 4.70
N ALA A 7 -6.01 6.36 5.90
CA ALA A 7 -6.10 5.41 7.00
C ALA A 7 -7.03 4.24 6.63
N ASP A 8 -8.19 4.54 6.03
CA ASP A 8 -9.14 3.52 5.56
C ASP A 8 -8.53 2.58 4.51
N LEU A 9 -7.69 3.12 3.60
CA LEU A 9 -6.98 2.31 2.60
C LEU A 9 -5.95 1.39 3.26
N MET A 10 -5.21 1.90 4.24
CA MET A 10 -4.21 1.13 4.98
C MET A 10 -4.84 0.02 5.82
N ASP A 11 -5.94 0.31 6.50
CA ASP A 11 -6.70 -0.68 7.28
C ASP A 11 -7.25 -1.79 6.38
N PHE A 12 -7.83 -1.41 5.23
CA PHE A 12 -8.30 -2.37 4.24
C PHE A 12 -7.16 -3.26 3.71
N LEU A 13 -6.03 -2.67 3.33
CA LEU A 13 -4.87 -3.43 2.84
C LEU A 13 -4.33 -4.39 3.90
N GLY A 14 -4.22 -3.93 5.15
CA GLY A 14 -3.77 -4.75 6.27
C GLY A 14 -4.65 -5.98 6.47
N ALA A 15 -5.98 -5.79 6.43
CA ALA A 15 -6.93 -6.90 6.54
C ALA A 15 -6.79 -7.90 5.37
N ARG A 16 -6.66 -7.41 4.13
CA ARG A 16 -6.58 -8.27 2.94
C ARG A 16 -5.26 -9.04 2.84
N ILE A 17 -4.15 -8.41 3.21
CA ILE A 17 -2.86 -9.11 3.27
C ILE A 17 -2.87 -10.17 4.36
N ALA A 18 -3.49 -9.89 5.51
CA ALA A 18 -3.64 -10.90 6.57
C ALA A 18 -4.49 -12.09 6.13
N GLU A 19 -5.54 -11.85 5.34
CA GLU A 19 -6.36 -12.89 4.72
C GLU A 19 -5.56 -13.75 3.73
N ASP A 20 -4.78 -13.12 2.84
CA ASP A 20 -3.87 -13.81 1.92
C ASP A 20 -2.83 -14.67 2.67
N GLU A 21 -2.24 -14.13 3.75
CA GLU A 21 -1.31 -14.87 4.62
C GLU A 21 -2.00 -16.09 5.27
N ALA A 22 -3.23 -15.92 5.76
CA ALA A 22 -3.99 -16.99 6.40
C ALA A 22 -4.35 -18.08 5.38
N ALA A 23 -4.77 -17.71 4.17
CA ALA A 23 -5.04 -18.62 3.07
C ALA A 23 -3.78 -19.41 2.67
N ALA A 24 -2.64 -18.72 2.55
CA ALA A 24 -1.35 -19.37 2.25
C ALA A 24 -0.92 -20.36 3.34
N LYS A 25 -1.16 -20.05 4.61
CA LYS A 25 -0.89 -20.95 5.74
C LYS A 25 -1.84 -22.16 5.76
N ALA A 26 -3.09 -21.98 5.37
CA ALA A 26 -4.10 -23.03 5.33
C ALA A 26 -3.87 -24.06 4.20
N LEU A 27 -3.09 -23.69 3.17
CA LEU A 27 -2.66 -24.62 2.12
C LEU A 27 -1.77 -25.72 2.70
N LYS A 28 -2.37 -26.89 2.94
CA LYS A 28 -1.68 -28.10 3.37
C LYS A 28 -0.52 -28.42 2.45
N SER A 29 0.53 -29.03 3.01
CA SER A 29 1.61 -29.63 2.21
C SER A 29 1.03 -30.70 1.29
N SER A 30 0.72 -30.33 0.06
CA SER A 30 0.33 -31.27 -0.96
C SER A 30 1.58 -31.95 -1.50
N LYS A 31 1.46 -33.23 -1.87
CA LYS A 31 2.50 -33.93 -2.64
C LYS A 31 2.61 -33.39 -4.08
N SER A 32 1.66 -32.55 -4.50
CA SER A 32 1.73 -31.83 -5.77
C SER A 32 2.71 -30.67 -5.67
N GLU A 33 3.80 -30.77 -6.42
CA GLU A 33 4.80 -29.71 -6.53
C GLU A 33 4.20 -28.38 -7.02
N ASN A 34 3.19 -28.42 -7.89
CA ASN A 34 2.51 -27.22 -8.37
C ASN A 34 1.76 -26.49 -7.25
N VAL A 35 1.11 -27.23 -6.35
CA VAL A 35 0.41 -26.64 -5.19
C VAL A 35 1.42 -26.08 -4.19
N ALA A 36 2.56 -26.74 -4.00
CA ALA A 36 3.64 -26.23 -3.15
C ALA A 36 4.23 -24.92 -3.71
N ARG A 37 4.56 -24.88 -5.01
CA ARG A 37 5.05 -23.66 -5.68
C ARG A 37 4.03 -22.53 -5.63
N LEU A 38 2.74 -22.82 -5.81
CA LEU A 38 1.68 -21.83 -5.71
C LEU A 38 1.60 -21.25 -4.29
N ARG A 39 1.61 -22.11 -3.27
CA ARG A 39 1.60 -21.68 -1.86
C ARG A 39 2.79 -20.77 -1.55
N ASP A 40 3.99 -21.18 -1.96
CA ASP A 40 5.21 -20.43 -1.68
C ASP A 40 5.20 -19.07 -2.40
N ARG A 41 4.65 -19.01 -3.62
CA ARG A 41 4.43 -17.76 -4.35
C ARG A 41 3.44 -16.84 -3.63
N VAL A 42 2.29 -17.34 -3.20
CA VAL A 42 1.28 -16.53 -2.49
C VAL A 42 1.85 -16.01 -1.18
N ARG A 43 2.63 -16.82 -0.46
CA ARG A 43 3.32 -16.38 0.76
C ARG A 43 4.33 -15.28 0.49
N ALA A 44 5.15 -15.42 -0.55
CA ALA A 44 6.13 -14.40 -0.94
C ALA A 44 5.46 -13.09 -1.37
N ASP A 45 4.33 -13.17 -2.09
CA ASP A 45 3.53 -12.01 -2.50
C ASP A 45 2.95 -11.27 -1.28
N ALA A 46 2.32 -11.99 -0.35
CA ALA A 46 1.78 -11.40 0.88
C ALA A 46 2.88 -10.72 1.72
N GLU A 47 4.05 -11.36 1.84
CA GLU A 47 5.20 -10.78 2.53
C GLU A 47 5.72 -9.52 1.83
N ALA A 48 5.78 -9.51 0.50
CA ALA A 48 6.18 -8.34 -0.26
C ALA A 48 5.21 -7.17 -0.08
N LYS A 49 3.90 -7.42 -0.16
CA LYS A 49 2.86 -6.41 0.08
C LYS A 49 2.96 -5.83 1.50
N ARG A 50 3.20 -6.68 2.50
CA ARG A 50 3.41 -6.25 3.89
C ARG A 50 4.62 -5.34 4.05
N ARG A 51 5.76 -5.71 3.46
CA ARG A 51 6.98 -4.88 3.50
C ARG A 51 6.78 -3.52 2.81
N LEU A 52 5.99 -3.47 1.74
CA LEU A 52 5.63 -2.22 1.09
C LEU A 52 4.76 -1.33 1.99
N MET A 53 3.77 -1.92 2.69
CA MET A 53 3.00 -1.18 3.70
C MET A 53 3.90 -0.65 4.83
N ASP A 54 4.77 -1.50 5.38
CA ASP A 54 5.71 -1.11 6.43
C ASP A 54 6.63 0.03 5.96
N TRP A 55 7.12 -0.04 4.71
CA TRP A 55 7.93 1.03 4.12
C TRP A 55 7.18 2.36 3.99
N VAL A 56 5.89 2.32 3.67
CA VAL A 56 5.04 3.53 3.63
C VAL A 56 4.85 4.11 5.04
N GLU A 57 4.66 3.27 6.07
CA GLU A 57 4.49 3.70 7.47
C GLU A 57 5.79 4.13 8.17
N GLU A 58 6.94 3.63 7.74
CA GLU A 58 8.23 3.82 8.44
C GLU A 58 8.68 5.29 8.46
N MET A 59 8.35 6.09 7.44
CA MET A 59 8.74 7.52 7.43
C MET A 59 7.94 8.37 8.42
N PRO A 60 6.60 8.29 8.48
CA PRO A 60 5.83 8.90 9.55
C PRO A 60 6.37 8.52 10.94
N ARG A 61 6.68 7.24 11.17
CA ARG A 61 7.25 6.77 12.46
C ARG A 61 8.66 7.34 12.73
N ARG A 62 9.57 7.34 11.75
CA ARG A 62 10.92 7.90 11.91
C ARG A 62 10.92 9.42 12.11
N ALA A 63 10.00 10.13 11.45
CA ALA A 63 9.80 11.56 11.65
C ALA A 63 9.32 11.87 13.08
N MET A 64 8.51 10.99 13.68
CA MET A 64 8.05 11.12 15.06
C MET A 64 9.08 10.64 16.11
N ALA A 65 9.93 9.66 15.78
CA ALA A 65 10.81 8.99 16.75
C ALA A 65 12.20 9.62 16.94
N ASN A 66 12.73 10.40 15.98
CA ASN A 66 14.08 10.96 16.08
C ASN A 66 14.10 12.40 16.61
N GLU A 67 15.23 12.79 17.24
CA GLU A 67 15.64 14.15 17.63
C GLU A 67 15.68 15.19 16.48
N ALA A 68 15.05 14.87 15.36
CA ALA A 68 14.77 15.77 14.25
C ALA A 68 13.61 16.73 14.57
N ARG A 69 12.98 16.68 15.75
CA ARG A 69 11.93 17.61 16.20
C ARG A 69 12.33 19.09 16.00
N SER A 70 13.58 19.46 16.27
CA SER A 70 14.05 20.84 16.13
C SER A 70 14.29 21.27 14.67
N ARG A 71 14.69 20.36 13.77
CA ARG A 71 14.87 20.65 12.33
C ARG A 71 13.57 20.51 11.54
N TRP A 72 12.71 19.56 11.92
CA TRP A 72 11.36 19.38 11.37
C TRP A 72 10.42 20.51 11.79
N GLN A 73 10.49 21.03 13.02
CA GLN A 73 9.74 22.25 13.38
C GLN A 73 10.26 23.49 12.64
N ALA A 74 11.57 23.59 12.39
CA ALA A 74 12.16 24.75 11.71
C ALA A 74 11.92 24.79 10.19
N PHE A 75 11.75 23.62 9.53
CA PHE A 75 11.55 23.51 8.08
C PHE A 75 10.12 23.11 7.65
N GLY A 76 9.15 23.16 8.56
CA GLY A 76 7.75 22.83 8.25
C GLY A 76 7.54 21.32 8.09
N GLY A 77 7.61 20.58 9.20
CA GLY A 77 7.48 19.11 9.24
C GLY A 77 6.16 18.59 8.67
N GLU A 78 5.12 19.42 8.62
CA GLU A 78 3.85 19.12 7.96
C GLU A 78 4.03 19.03 6.43
N VAL A 79 4.86 19.89 5.84
CA VAL A 79 5.14 19.93 4.39
C VAL A 79 5.99 18.72 3.95
N TYR A 80 6.99 18.33 4.75
CA TYR A 80 7.82 17.16 4.43
C TYR A 80 7.11 15.82 4.71
N GLY A 81 6.28 15.75 5.76
CA GLY A 81 5.42 14.60 6.01
C GLY A 81 4.43 14.37 4.87
N ASP A 82 3.73 15.43 4.45
CA ASP A 82 2.79 15.42 3.33
C ASP A 82 3.46 15.07 1.99
N GLN A 83 4.63 15.64 1.68
CA GLN A 83 5.39 15.30 0.47
C GLN A 83 5.85 13.83 0.46
N SER A 84 6.32 13.31 1.60
CA SER A 84 6.78 11.93 1.69
C SER A 84 5.64 10.92 1.53
N LEU A 85 4.46 11.24 2.07
CA LEU A 85 3.25 10.44 1.86
C LEU A 85 2.79 10.55 0.42
N ARG A 86 2.74 11.75 -0.18
CA ARG A 86 2.42 11.94 -1.61
C ARG A 86 3.30 11.12 -2.55
N LEU A 87 4.61 11.07 -2.31
CA LEU A 87 5.54 10.30 -3.15
C LEU A 87 5.35 8.78 -3.02
N ARG A 88 4.80 8.30 -1.91
CA ARG A 88 4.62 6.86 -1.63
C ARG A 88 3.18 6.38 -1.74
N SER A 89 2.22 7.31 -1.79
CA SER A 89 0.79 7.08 -2.02
C SER A 89 0.51 6.23 -3.27
N PRO A 90 1.25 6.38 -4.39
CA PRO A 90 1.05 5.54 -5.57
C PRO A 90 1.19 4.04 -5.27
N VAL A 91 2.09 3.66 -4.37
CA VAL A 91 2.29 2.26 -3.98
C VAL A 91 1.04 1.72 -3.28
N ILE A 92 0.44 2.50 -2.38
CA ILE A 92 -0.79 2.11 -1.69
C ILE A 92 -1.95 1.98 -2.67
N PHE A 93 -2.09 2.92 -3.61
CA PHE A 93 -3.15 2.86 -4.61
C PHE A 93 -3.03 1.63 -5.53
N GLU A 94 -1.81 1.29 -5.97
CA GLU A 94 -1.56 0.08 -6.75
C GLU A 94 -1.85 -1.20 -5.95
N LEU A 95 -1.48 -1.23 -4.67
CA LEU A 95 -1.81 -2.36 -3.79
C LEU A 95 -3.33 -2.50 -3.59
N VAL A 96 -4.04 -1.39 -3.43
CA VAL A 96 -5.52 -1.38 -3.28
C VAL A 96 -6.17 -1.85 -4.58
N ALA A 97 -5.64 -1.43 -5.74
CA ALA A 97 -6.12 -1.83 -7.05
C ALA A 97 -6.13 -3.34 -7.25
N ALA A 98 -5.16 -4.05 -6.69
CA ALA A 98 -5.08 -5.51 -6.74
C ALA A 98 -6.31 -6.21 -6.14
N TYR A 99 -7.05 -5.53 -5.26
CA TYR A 99 -8.26 -6.04 -4.61
C TYR A 99 -9.56 -5.42 -5.15
N ALA A 100 -9.55 -4.80 -6.33
CA ALA A 100 -10.74 -4.17 -6.92
C ALA A 100 -11.96 -5.10 -7.12
N GLY A 101 -11.72 -6.43 -7.15
CA GLY A 101 -12.78 -7.46 -7.22
C GLY A 101 -13.27 -7.98 -5.87
N HIS A 102 -12.72 -7.51 -4.75
CA HIS A 102 -13.07 -7.98 -3.41
C HIS A 102 -14.42 -7.39 -2.95
N PRO A 103 -15.29 -8.14 -2.23
CA PRO A 103 -16.60 -7.64 -1.78
C PRO A 103 -16.51 -6.40 -0.88
N ASP A 104 -15.50 -6.34 -0.02
CA ASP A 104 -15.27 -5.19 0.87
C ASP A 104 -14.60 -3.99 0.17
N PHE A 105 -14.28 -4.09 -1.13
CA PHE A 105 -13.67 -3.00 -1.87
C PHE A 105 -14.70 -1.88 -2.08
N ARG A 106 -14.38 -0.67 -1.62
CA ARG A 106 -15.29 0.46 -1.77
C ARG A 106 -15.26 1.00 -3.21
N PRO A 107 -16.41 1.18 -3.88
CA PRO A 107 -16.46 1.68 -5.26
C PRO A 107 -15.77 3.03 -5.48
N GLU A 108 -15.74 3.89 -4.46
CA GLU A 108 -15.05 5.19 -4.47
C GLU A 108 -13.54 5.08 -4.71
N TRP A 109 -12.91 3.95 -4.40
CA TRP A 109 -11.48 3.72 -4.62
C TRP A 109 -11.12 3.34 -6.06
N LYS A 110 -12.11 3.02 -6.90
CA LYS A 110 -11.86 2.66 -8.32
C LYS A 110 -11.17 3.78 -9.11
N GLY A 111 -11.37 5.04 -8.70
CA GLY A 111 -10.77 6.22 -9.35
C GLY A 111 -9.26 6.35 -9.12
N LEU A 112 -8.72 5.76 -8.04
CA LEU A 112 -7.31 5.90 -7.65
C LEU A 112 -6.33 5.36 -8.70
N VAL A 113 -6.73 4.33 -9.45
CA VAL A 113 -5.94 3.69 -10.51
C VAL A 113 -5.92 4.53 -11.80
N GLY A 114 -6.98 5.33 -12.02
CA GLY A 114 -7.13 6.17 -13.21
C GLY A 114 -6.24 7.42 -13.18
N GLU A 115 -6.07 8.02 -12.01
CA GLU A 115 -5.26 9.25 -11.85
C GLU A 115 -3.76 8.99 -12.03
N LEU A 116 -3.24 7.85 -11.54
CA LEU A 116 -1.83 7.47 -11.74
C LEU A 116 -1.47 7.22 -13.22
N LYS A 117 -2.42 6.72 -14.01
CA LYS A 117 -2.24 6.56 -15.47
C LYS A 117 -2.41 7.86 -16.24
N GLY A 118 -3.21 8.80 -15.74
CA GLY A 118 -3.46 10.10 -16.37
C GLY A 118 -2.29 11.08 -16.20
N GLU A 119 -1.58 11.04 -15.07
CA GLU A 119 -0.45 11.93 -14.79
C GLU A 119 0.83 11.52 -15.57
N ALA A 120 1.04 10.22 -15.80
CA ALA A 120 2.09 9.72 -16.69
C ALA A 120 1.83 9.98 -18.19
N ALA A 121 0.62 10.41 -18.55
CA ALA A 121 0.17 10.60 -19.93
C ALA A 121 0.05 12.07 -20.35
N LYS A 122 0.54 13.03 -19.56
CA LYS A 122 0.83 14.38 -20.08
C LYS A 122 2.25 14.36 -20.66
N PRO A 123 2.43 14.25 -21.98
CA PRO A 123 3.65 14.75 -22.58
C PRO A 123 3.66 16.27 -22.34
N ASP A 124 4.71 16.77 -21.69
CA ASP A 124 5.03 18.18 -21.72
C ASP A 124 5.03 18.64 -23.18
N GLY A 125 4.04 19.44 -23.52
CA GLY A 125 3.82 20.00 -24.84
C GLY A 125 3.46 21.47 -24.71
N ALA A 126 4.48 22.31 -24.60
CA ALA A 126 4.68 23.59 -25.30
C ALA A 126 5.86 24.36 -24.66
#